data_AF-A0A4Q2X565-F1
#
_entry.id   AF-A0A4Q2X565-F1
#
_cell.length_a   1.000
_cell.length_b   1.000
_cell.length_c   1.000
_cell.angle_alpha   90.00
_cell.angle_beta   90.00
_cell.angle_gamma   90.00
#
_symmetry.space_group_name_H-M   'P 1'
#
loop_
_entity.id
_entity.type
_entity.pdbx_description
1 polymer ?
#
loop_
_entity_poly.entity_id
_entity_poly.type
_entity_poly.pdbx_seq_one_letter_code
_entity_poly.pdbx_strand_id
1 'polypeptide(L)'
;MTGILLWIFLGCLIGAGVATIASFRYFDRILKIEVSLHSEQWVRDQRPIGFFHVPQGADWLSGSTTRSTLFVSWSGRRPDWIDDRADVFSDYRRFKCARRIANVLLGAMFIIFITMVIWELRK
;
A
#
# COMPACT_ATOMS: atom_id res chain seq x y z
N MET A 1 -18.28 -22.88 16.33
CA MET A 1 -18.07 -22.22 15.02
C MET A 1 -17.54 -20.79 15.17
N THR A 2 -18.14 -19.96 16.02
CA THR A 2 -17.72 -18.55 16.25
C THR A 2 -16.25 -18.39 16.65
N GLY A 3 -15.72 -19.28 17.51
CA GLY A 3 -14.31 -19.22 17.91
C GLY A 3 -13.31 -19.40 16.77
N ILE A 4 -13.57 -20.31 15.82
CA ILE A 4 -12.67 -20.53 14.66
C ILE A 4 -12.68 -19.32 13.73
N LEU A 5 -13.87 -18.77 13.43
CA LEU A 5 -14.00 -17.58 12.59
C LEU A 5 -13.29 -16.36 13.18
N LEU A 6 -13.32 -16.20 14.51
CA LEU A 6 -12.60 -15.14 15.20
C LEU A 6 -11.08 -15.26 15.01
N TRP A 7 -10.51 -16.47 15.18
CA TRP A 7 -9.07 -16.68 14.98
C TRP A 7 -8.64 -16.44 13.53
N ILE A 8 -9.45 -16.86 12.55
CA ILE A 8 -9.19 -16.58 11.13
C ILE A 8 -9.23 -15.06 10.88
N PHE A 9 -10.24 -14.37 11.42
CA PHE A 9 -10.36 -12.91 11.29
C PHE A 9 -9.13 -12.19 11.85
N LEU A 10 -8.66 -12.58 13.03
CA LEU A 10 -7.45 -12.02 13.65
C LEU A 10 -6.19 -12.30 12.82
N GLY A 11 -6.05 -13.52 12.29
CA GLY A 11 -4.96 -13.89 11.39
C GLY A 11 -4.95 -13.03 10.12
N CYS A 12 -6.12 -12.82 9.50
CA CYS A 12 -6.25 -11.95 8.33
C CYS A 12 -5.93 -10.49 8.67
N LEU A 13 -6.36 -9.98 9.84
CA LEU A 13 -6.06 -8.63 10.29
C LEU A 13 -4.55 -8.40 10.43
N ILE A 14 -3.85 -9.31 11.11
CA ILE A 14 -2.40 -9.24 11.30
C ILE A 14 -1.69 -9.32 9.95
N GLY A 15 -2.07 -10.29 9.11
CA GLY A 15 -1.49 -10.46 7.77
C GLY A 15 -1.71 -9.24 6.88
N ALA A 16 -2.90 -8.64 6.90
CA ALA A 16 -3.22 -7.42 6.16
C ALA A 16 -2.37 -6.24 6.65
N GLY A 17 -2.20 -6.10 7.97
CA GLY A 17 -1.35 -5.07 8.56
C GLY A 17 0.11 -5.21 8.12
N VAL A 18 0.69 -6.41 8.22
CA VAL A 18 2.07 -6.69 7.79
C VAL A 18 2.25 -6.43 6.30
N ALA A 19 1.35 -6.91 5.46
CA ALA A 19 1.40 -6.68 4.01
C ALA A 19 1.26 -5.19 3.65
N THR A 20 0.42 -4.45 4.38
CA THR A 20 0.25 -3.01 4.20
C THR A 20 1.54 -2.26 4.55
N ILE A 21 2.13 -2.53 5.72
CA ILE A 21 3.40 -1.91 6.13
C ILE A 21 4.52 -2.25 5.14
N ALA A 22 4.59 -3.50 4.67
CA ALA A 22 5.56 -3.89 3.63
C ALA A 22 5.36 -3.07 2.35
N SER A 23 4.12 -2.87 1.91
CA SER A 23 3.82 -2.04 0.74
C SER A 23 4.24 -0.58 0.92
N PHE A 24 4.07 -0.01 2.12
CA PHE A 24 4.55 1.34 2.44
C PHE A 24 6.07 1.43 2.35
N ARG A 25 6.79 0.42 2.87
CA ARG A 25 8.27 0.40 2.79
C ARG A 25 8.78 0.32 1.36
N TYR A 26 8.16 -0.50 0.51
CA TYR A 26 8.55 -0.56 -0.90
C TYR A 26 8.19 0.72 -1.65
N PHE A 27 7.02 1.31 -1.39
CA PHE A 27 6.64 2.61 -1.94
C PHE A 27 7.67 3.70 -1.59
N ASP A 28 8.06 3.81 -0.31
CA ASP A 28 9.05 4.79 0.13
C ASP A 28 10.41 4.60 -0.53
N ARG A 29 10.83 3.36 -0.79
CA ARG A 29 12.07 3.08 -1.52
C ARG A 29 11.99 3.55 -2.96
N ILE A 30 10.89 3.24 -3.65
CA ILE A 30 10.67 3.66 -5.03
C ILE A 30 10.59 5.20 -5.11
N LEU A 31 9.88 5.84 -4.19
CA LEU A 31 9.77 7.30 -4.10
C LEU A 31 11.14 7.96 -3.85
N LYS A 32 11.99 7.40 -2.99
CA LYS A 32 13.37 7.92 -2.80
C LYS A 32 14.20 7.86 -4.09
N ILE A 33 13.94 6.88 -4.94
CA ILE A 33 14.63 6.76 -6.24
C ILE A 33 14.07 7.79 -7.21
N GLU A 34 12.75 8.00 -7.23
CA GLU A 34 12.13 9.08 -8.01
C GLU A 34 12.68 10.45 -7.62
N VAL A 35 12.75 10.76 -6.33
CA VAL A 35 13.30 12.02 -5.81
C VAL A 35 14.75 12.23 -6.25
N SER A 36 15.56 11.16 -6.24
CA SER A 36 17.01 11.28 -6.49
C SER A 36 17.39 11.25 -7.97
N LEU A 37 16.69 10.47 -8.80
CA LEU A 37 17.04 10.26 -10.21
C LEU A 37 16.05 10.91 -11.18
N HIS A 38 14.81 11.16 -10.75
CA HIS A 38 13.73 11.70 -11.58
C HIS A 38 13.09 12.90 -10.88
N SER A 39 13.90 13.83 -10.35
CA SER A 39 13.44 14.97 -9.56
C SER A 39 12.42 15.85 -10.29
N GLU A 40 12.53 15.98 -11.62
CA GLU A 40 11.54 16.65 -12.45
C GLU A 40 10.17 15.96 -12.41
N GLN A 41 10.15 14.62 -12.47
CA GLN A 41 8.94 13.83 -12.33
C GLN A 41 8.34 14.00 -10.93
N TRP A 42 9.17 13.94 -9.90
CA TRP A 42 8.73 14.16 -8.52
C TRP A 42 8.09 15.55 -8.31
N VAL A 43 8.63 16.59 -8.95
CA VAL A 43 8.03 17.94 -8.92
C VAL A 43 6.71 17.98 -9.70
N ARG A 44 6.63 17.33 -10.88
CA ARG A 44 5.37 17.22 -11.64
C ARG A 44 4.28 16.50 -10.87
N ASP A 45 4.67 15.48 -10.11
CA ASP A 45 3.78 14.75 -9.22
C ASP A 45 3.47 15.52 -7.94
N GLN A 46 3.77 16.83 -7.85
CA GLN A 46 3.48 17.69 -6.70
C GLN A 46 4.22 17.35 -5.41
N ARG A 47 5.47 16.86 -5.54
CA ARG A 47 6.38 16.61 -4.40
C ARG A 47 5.78 15.70 -3.32
N PRO A 48 5.31 14.49 -3.69
CA PRO A 48 4.75 13.53 -2.73
C PRO A 48 5.75 13.21 -1.61
N ILE A 49 5.22 13.00 -0.40
CA ILE A 49 5.98 12.47 0.74
C ILE A 49 5.86 10.95 0.82
N GLY A 50 6.82 10.31 1.48
CA GLY A 50 6.70 8.90 1.87
C GLY A 50 5.79 8.69 3.08
N PHE A 51 5.59 7.44 3.45
CA PHE A 51 4.96 7.05 4.72
C PHE A 51 5.92 7.20 5.90
N PHE A 52 7.22 7.00 5.68
CA PHE A 52 8.27 7.02 6.71
C PHE A 52 9.36 8.06 6.45
N HIS A 53 9.26 8.80 5.35
CA HIS A 53 10.27 9.78 4.97
C HIS A 53 9.63 10.99 4.26
N VAL A 54 10.06 12.19 4.64
CA VAL A 54 9.65 13.44 3.97
C VAL A 54 10.87 14.02 3.26
N PRO A 55 10.88 14.04 1.92
CA PRO A 55 11.97 14.64 1.16
C PRO A 55 12.08 16.15 1.42
N GLN A 56 13.28 16.70 1.32
CA GLN A 56 13.50 18.13 1.48
C GLN A 56 12.72 18.92 0.42
N GLY A 57 12.01 19.97 0.84
CA GLY A 57 11.19 20.79 -0.06
C GLY A 57 9.78 20.26 -0.32
N ALA A 58 9.39 19.14 0.28
CA ALA A 58 7.99 18.72 0.33
C ALA A 58 7.25 19.39 1.49
N ASP A 59 5.99 19.76 1.26
CA ASP A 59 5.07 20.18 2.31
C ASP A 59 4.27 18.97 2.82
N TRP A 60 4.06 18.90 4.14
CA TRP A 60 3.43 17.73 4.78
C TRP A 60 1.96 17.55 4.39
N LEU A 61 1.20 18.65 4.31
CA LEU A 61 -0.24 18.62 4.07
C LEU A 61 -0.55 18.24 2.62
N SER A 62 0.01 18.99 1.68
CA SER A 62 -0.13 18.73 0.25
C SER A 62 0.50 17.39 -0.13
N GLY A 63 1.72 17.14 0.32
CA GLY A 63 2.46 15.91 0.02
C GLY A 63 1.76 14.64 0.52
N SER A 64 1.04 14.68 1.64
CA SER A 64 0.28 13.52 2.16
C SER A 64 -0.91 13.14 1.28
N THR A 65 -1.62 14.15 0.74
CA THR A 65 -2.75 13.95 -0.18
C THR A 65 -2.25 13.37 -1.50
N THR A 66 -1.19 13.96 -2.03
CA THR A 66 -0.51 13.52 -3.25
C THR A 66 0.05 12.11 -3.11
N ARG A 67 0.72 11.80 -1.99
CA ARG A 67 1.18 10.44 -1.67
C ARG A 67 0.06 9.43 -1.78
N SER A 68 -1.10 9.72 -1.19
CA SER A 68 -2.22 8.77 -1.17
C SER A 68 -2.74 8.52 -2.59
N THR A 69 -2.84 9.58 -3.39
CA THR A 69 -3.20 9.51 -4.81
C THR A 69 -2.18 8.70 -5.62
N LEU A 70 -0.89 8.97 -5.43
CA LEU A 70 0.19 8.30 -6.14
C LEU A 70 0.30 6.83 -5.73
N PHE A 71 0.14 6.52 -4.45
CA PHE A 71 0.14 5.15 -3.92
C PHE A 71 -0.98 4.30 -4.55
N VAL A 72 -2.17 4.88 -4.70
CA VAL A 72 -3.30 4.22 -5.40
C VAL A 72 -3.00 4.12 -6.90
N SER A 73 -2.57 5.21 -7.53
CA SER A 73 -2.21 5.24 -8.96
C SER A 73 -1.19 4.16 -9.29
N TRP A 74 -0.09 4.07 -8.53
CA TRP A 74 0.98 3.10 -8.72
C TRP A 74 0.55 1.65 -8.51
N SER A 75 -0.53 1.42 -7.74
CA SER A 75 -1.10 0.09 -7.59
C SER A 75 -1.80 -0.41 -8.86
N GLY A 76 -2.36 0.51 -9.66
CA GLY A 76 -3.03 0.21 -10.93
C GLY A 76 -2.14 0.39 -12.16
N ARG A 77 -1.36 1.47 -12.20
CA ARG A 77 -0.51 1.88 -13.33
C ARG A 77 0.96 1.95 -12.91
N ARG A 78 1.85 1.42 -13.73
CA ARG A 78 3.30 1.54 -13.54
C ARG A 78 3.79 2.84 -14.19
N PRO A 79 4.58 3.68 -13.52
CA PRO A 79 5.33 4.77 -14.14
C PRO A 79 6.37 4.26 -15.13
N ASP A 80 6.58 4.98 -16.23
CA ASP A 80 7.46 4.52 -17.31
C ASP A 80 8.94 4.43 -16.87
N TRP A 81 9.38 5.34 -15.99
CA TRP A 81 10.75 5.40 -15.45
C TRP A 81 11.13 4.20 -14.56
N ILE A 82 10.16 3.41 -14.10
CA ILE A 82 10.46 2.22 -13.27
C ILE A 82 11.26 1.17 -14.06
N ASP A 83 11.13 1.15 -15.39
CA ASP A 83 11.80 0.17 -16.24
C ASP A 83 13.27 0.52 -16.53
N ASP A 84 13.71 1.72 -16.19
CA ASP A 84 15.10 2.18 -16.38
C ASP A 84 16.08 1.36 -15.54
N ARG A 85 15.60 0.70 -14.48
CA ARG A 85 16.42 -0.02 -13.51
C ARG A 85 15.78 -1.30 -12.99
N ALA A 86 16.49 -2.41 -13.12
CA ALA A 86 16.01 -3.73 -12.70
C ALA A 86 15.71 -3.83 -11.18
N ASP A 87 16.47 -3.12 -10.34
CA ASP A 87 16.26 -3.10 -8.89
C ASP A 87 14.98 -2.33 -8.50
N VAL A 88 14.72 -1.19 -9.15
CA VAL A 88 13.48 -0.42 -8.96
C VAL A 88 12.28 -1.24 -9.41
N PHE A 89 12.38 -1.90 -10.56
CA PHE A 89 11.32 -2.76 -11.07
C PHE A 89 11.01 -3.94 -10.11
N SER A 90 12.04 -4.55 -9.52
CA SER A 90 11.88 -5.59 -8.49
C SER A 90 11.14 -5.05 -7.26
N ASP A 91 11.53 -3.90 -6.74
CA ASP A 91 10.85 -3.29 -5.60
C ASP A 91 9.40 -2.88 -5.92
N TYR A 92 9.14 -2.42 -7.15
CA TYR A 92 7.78 -2.15 -7.63
C TYR A 92 6.92 -3.41 -7.74
N ARG A 93 7.47 -4.54 -8.20
CA ARG A 93 6.77 -5.83 -8.18
C ARG A 93 6.43 -6.26 -6.75
N ARG A 94 7.35 -6.08 -5.81
CA ARG A 94 7.13 -6.41 -4.39
C ARG A 94 6.08 -5.49 -3.76
N PHE A 95 6.11 -4.19 -4.06
CA PHE A 95 5.06 -3.25 -3.69
C PHE A 95 3.68 -3.74 -4.16
N LYS A 96 3.54 -4.09 -5.45
CA LYS A 96 2.26 -4.59 -5.99
C LYS A 96 1.83 -5.90 -5.36
N CYS A 97 2.76 -6.84 -5.14
CA CYS A 97 2.46 -8.11 -4.49
C CYS A 97 1.94 -7.89 -3.07
N ALA A 98 2.65 -7.11 -2.26
CA ALA A 98 2.26 -6.78 -0.89
C ALA A 98 0.90 -6.07 -0.86
N ARG A 99 0.65 -5.12 -1.76
CA ARG A 99 -0.63 -4.42 -1.85
C ARG A 99 -1.79 -5.35 -2.22
N ARG A 100 -1.58 -6.29 -3.16
CA ARG A 100 -2.59 -7.29 -3.54
C ARG A 100 -2.91 -8.23 -2.37
N ILE A 101 -1.90 -8.72 -1.67
CA ILE A 101 -2.08 -9.56 -0.47
C ILE A 101 -2.90 -8.80 0.57
N ALA A 102 -2.55 -7.54 0.87
CA ALA A 102 -3.29 -6.71 1.82
C ALA A 102 -4.77 -6.56 1.41
N ASN A 103 -5.05 -6.26 0.14
CA ASN A 103 -6.43 -6.12 -0.36
C ASN A 103 -7.23 -7.43 -0.29
N VAL A 104 -6.60 -8.56 -0.64
CA VAL A 104 -7.26 -9.88 -0.54
C VAL A 104 -7.61 -10.21 0.91
N LEU A 105 -6.68 -9.98 1.84
CA LEU A 105 -6.91 -10.24 3.26
C LEU A 105 -8.00 -9.31 3.84
N LEU A 106 -8.01 -8.03 3.48
CA LEU A 106 -9.07 -7.10 3.87
C LEU A 106 -10.44 -7.52 3.30
N GLY A 107 -10.48 -7.97 2.05
CA GLY A 107 -11.70 -8.51 1.44
C GLY A 107 -12.19 -9.76 2.16
N ALA A 108 -11.30 -10.69 2.50
CA ALA A 108 -11.62 -11.88 3.27
C ALA A 108 -12.16 -11.53 4.67
N MET A 109 -11.55 -10.56 5.36
CA MET A 109 -12.04 -10.06 6.64
C MET A 109 -13.47 -9.53 6.55
N PHE A 110 -13.78 -8.77 5.51
CA PHE A 110 -15.12 -8.22 5.30
C PHE A 110 -16.17 -9.33 5.13
N ILE A 111 -15.85 -10.37 4.37
CA ILE A 111 -16.72 -11.54 4.18
C ILE A 111 -16.93 -12.30 5.50
N ILE A 112 -15.85 -12.53 6.27
CA ILE A 112 -15.92 -13.22 7.57
C ILE A 112 -16.79 -12.40 8.54
N PHE A 113 -16.58 -11.08 8.60
CA PHE A 113 -17.36 -10.18 9.45
C PHE A 113 -18.86 -10.25 9.12
N ILE A 114 -19.24 -10.14 7.84
CA ILE A 114 -20.63 -10.27 7.40
C ILE A 114 -21.20 -11.64 7.80
N THR A 115 -20.43 -12.71 7.62
CA THR A 115 -20.86 -14.06 7.98
C THR A 115 -21.13 -14.19 9.48
N MET A 116 -20.28 -13.59 10.33
CA MET A 116 -20.46 -13.56 11.77
C MET A 116 -21.72 -12.78 12.18
N VAL A 117 -21.97 -11.63 11.55
CA VAL A 117 -23.17 -10.80 11.82
C VAL A 117 -24.44 -11.55 11.43
N ILE A 118 -24.50 -12.14 10.24
CA ILE A 118 -25.68 -12.92 9.78
C ILE A 118 -25.94 -14.11 10.70
N TRP A 119 -24.89 -14.79 11.16
CA TRP A 119 -25.04 -15.91 12.08
C TRP A 119 -25.64 -15.48 13.42
N GLU A 120 -25.21 -14.34 13.96
CA GLU A 120 -25.72 -13.84 15.25
C GLU A 120 -27.18 -13.38 15.16
N LEU A 121 -27.58 -12.76 14.04
CA LEU A 121 -28.97 -12.34 13.81
C LEU A 121 -29.96 -13.51 13.62
N ARG A 122 -29.47 -14.74 13.42
CA ARG A 122 -30.30 -15.94 13.26
C ARG A 122 -30.55 -16.71 14.56
N LYS A 123 -29.87 -16.34 15.65
CA LYS A 123 -30.11 -16.91 16.97
C LYS A 123 -31.24 -16.16 17.67
#